data_AF-A0A366M692-F1
#
_entry.id   AF-A0A366M692-F1
#
_cell.length_a   1.000
_cell.length_b   1.000
_cell.length_c   1.000
_cell.angle_alpha   90.00
_cell.angle_beta   90.00
_cell.angle_gamma   90.00
#
_symmetry.space_group_name_H-M   'P 1'
#
loop_
_entity.id
_entity.type
_entity.pdbx_description
1 polymer ?
#
loop_
_entity_poly.entity_id
_entity_poly.type
_entity_poly.pdbx_seq_one_letter_code
_entity_poly.pdbx_strand_id
1 'polypeptide(L)' 'MDIIAAYQEVGTYRGAAQMCGTTHKTVRRIIERALADGKPPGRRRRGHNF' A
#
# COMPACT_ATOMS: atom_id res chain seq x y z
N MET A 1 6.42 -2.67 13.60
CA MET A 1 7.32 -2.09 12.57
C MET A 1 6.49 -1.12 11.74
N ASP A 2 6.97 0.10 11.52
CA ASP A 2 6.26 1.09 10.70
C ASP A 2 6.51 0.81 9.20
N ILE A 3 5.44 0.51 8.48
CA ILE A 3 5.48 0.15 7.06
C ILE A 3 5.91 1.33 6.18
N ILE A 4 5.57 2.56 6.59
CA ILE A 4 5.89 3.78 5.84
C ILE A 4 7.40 4.05 5.95
N ALA A 5 7.96 3.95 7.15
CA ALA A 5 9.40 4.08 7.37
C ALA A 5 10.19 3.02 6.58
N ALA A 6 9.76 1.76 6.64
CA ALA A 6 10.40 0.68 5.89
C ALA A 6 10.35 0.90 4.36
N TYR A 7 9.26 1.46 3.84
CA TYR A 7 9.18 1.82 2.41
C TYR A 7 10.09 2.99 2.05
N GLN A 8 10.24 3.99 2.93
CA GLN A 8 11.14 5.12 2.69
C GLN A 8 12.61 4.69 2.69
N GLU A 9 12.99 3.71 3.51
CA GLU A 9 14.34 3.15 3.56
C GLU A 9 14.66 2.25 2.35
N VAL A 10 13.74 1.35 2.00
CA VAL A 10 13.96 0.32 0.97
C VAL A 10 13.61 0.80 -0.45
N GLY A 11 12.68 1.75 -0.57
CA GLY A 11 12.22 2.30 -1.85
C GLY A 11 11.33 1.36 -2.69
N THR A 12 11.01 0.15 -2.20
CA THR A 12 10.17 -0.81 -2.94
C THR A 12 9.07 -1.43 -2.07
N TYR A 13 7.90 -1.66 -2.65
CA TYR A 13 6.77 -2.29 -1.94
C TYR A 13 7.04 -3.75 -1.55
N ARG A 14 7.89 -4.45 -2.31
CA ARG A 14 8.19 -5.88 -2.09
C ARG A 14 9.22 -6.06 -0.98
N GLY A 15 10.29 -5.26 -0.97
CA GLY A 15 11.29 -5.32 0.09
C GLY A 15 10.71 -4.89 1.44
N ALA A 16 9.95 -3.79 1.47
CA ALA A 16 9.24 -3.37 2.68
C ALA A 16 8.25 -4.44 3.19
N ALA A 17 7.57 -5.15 2.28
CA ALA A 17 6.67 -6.24 2.65
C ALA A 17 7.40 -7.43 3.29
N GLN A 18 8.59 -7.78 2.79
CA GLN A 18 9.41 -8.86 3.37
C GLN A 18 9.91 -8.50 4.78
N MET A 19 10.38 -7.26 4.97
CA MET A 19 10.84 -6.79 6.29
C MET A 19 9.71 -6.71 7.31
N CYS A 20 8.54 -6.20 6.90
CA CYS A 20 7.40 -6.04 7.79
C CYS A 20 6.52 -7.30 7.94
N GLY A 21 6.82 -8.40 7.23
CA GLY A 21 6.00 -9.62 7.27
C GLY A 21 4.58 -9.43 6.72
N THR A 22 4.40 -8.58 5.71
CA THR A 22 3.09 -8.30 5.10
C THR A 22 3.09 -8.55 3.60
N THR A 23 2.02 -8.17 2.91
CA THR A 23 1.97 -8.23 1.44
C THR A 23 2.27 -6.87 0.83
N HIS A 24 3.00 -6.85 -0.28
CA HIS A 24 3.20 -5.67 -1.13
C HIS A 24 1.91 -4.91 -1.49
N LYS A 25 0.75 -5.61 -1.62
CA LYS A 25 -0.55 -4.95 -1.84
C LYS A 25 -0.99 -4.14 -0.62
N THR A 26 -0.73 -4.64 0.58
CA THR A 26 -0.99 -3.94 1.84
C THR A 26 -0.10 -2.71 1.94
N VAL A 27 1.20 -2.87 1.70
CA VAL A 27 2.17 -1.75 1.70
C VAL A 27 1.73 -0.66 0.73
N ARG A 28 1.43 -1.03 -0.52
CA ARG A 28 0.93 -0.09 -1.53
C ARG A 28 -0.31 0.68 -1.07
N ARG A 29 -1.32 0.00 -0.48
CA ARG A 29 -2.53 0.66 0.02
C ARG A 29 -2.27 1.64 1.15
N ILE A 30 -1.33 1.31 2.04
CA ILE A 30 -0.97 2.18 3.17
C ILE A 30 -0.26 3.42 2.64
N ILE A 31 0.71 3.25 1.74
CA ILE A 31 1.43 4.36 1.11
C ILE A 31 0.48 5.26 0.31
N GLU A 32 -0.38 4.68 -0.55
CA GLU A 32 -1.37 5.44 -1.32
C GLU A 32 -2.33 6.21 -0.40
N ARG A 33 -2.71 5.64 0.76
CA ARG A 33 -3.53 6.34 1.76
C ARG A 33 -2.76 7.47 2.45
N ALA A 34 -1.50 7.26 2.79
CA ALA A 34 -0.66 8.26 3.42
C ALA A 34 -0.42 9.46 2.49
N LEU A 35 -0.17 9.20 1.20
CA LEU A 35 -0.03 10.24 0.17
C LEU A 35 -1.33 10.97 -0.15
N ALA A 36 -2.48 10.36 0.12
CA ALA A 36 -3.80 10.95 -0.08
C ALA A 36 -4.35 11.65 1.17
N ASP A 37 -3.48 12.05 2.12
CA ASP A 37 -3.85 12.67 3.40
C ASP A 37 -4.88 11.86 4.19
N GLY A 38 -4.76 10.53 4.16
CA GLY A 38 -5.68 9.62 4.83
C GLY A 38 -6.95 9.27 4.03
N LYS A 39 -7.16 9.86 2.86
CA LYS A 39 -8.33 9.57 2.02
C LYS A 39 -8.19 8.18 1.38
N PRO A 40 -9.16 7.26 1.53
CA PRO A 40 -9.07 5.95 0.94
C PRO A 40 -9.06 6.06 -0.60
N PRO A 41 -8.28 5.21 -1.31
CA PRO A 41 -8.27 5.22 -2.76
C PRO A 41 -9.68 4.95 -3.29
N GLY A 42 -10.09 5.74 -4.29
CA GLY A 42 -11.42 5.63 -4.90
C GLY A 42 -11.70 4.20 -5.36
N ARG A 43 -12.74 3.59 -4.79
CA ARG A 43 -13.12 2.22 -5.14
C ARG A 43 -13.70 2.23 -6.55
N ARG A 44 -12.92 1.80 -7.54
CA ARG A 44 -13.43 1.66 -8.92
C ARG A 44 -14.56 0.62 -8.93
N ARG A 45 -15.76 1.02 -9.37
CA ARG A 45 -16.85 0.07 -9.64
C ARG A 45 -16.36 -0.88 -10.75
N ARG A 46 -16.37 -2.18 -10.44
CA ARG A 46 -16.13 -3.22 -11.46
C ARG A 46 -17.44 -3.43 -12.19
N GLY A 47 -17.42 -3.48 -13.53
CA GLY A 47 -18.60 -3.83 -14.30
C GLY A 47 -19.07 -5.24 -13.94
N HIS A 48 -20.38 -5.46 -13.88
CA HIS A 48 -20.93 -6.81 -13.86
C HIS A 48 -20.74 -7.42 -15.24
N ASN A 49 -20.27 -8.66 -15.29
CA ASN A 49 -20.34 -9.49 -16.49
C ASN A 49 -21.81 -9.95 -16.57
N PHE A 50 -22.54 -9.48 -17.58
CA PHE A 50 -23.88 -9.95 -17.90
C PHE A 50 -23.79 -11.19 -18.79
#